data_AF-A0A4Q3IJU5-F1
#
_entry.id   AF-A0A4Q3IJU5-F1
#
_cell.length_a   1.000
_cell.length_b   1.000
_cell.length_c   1.000
_cell.angle_alpha   90.00
_cell.angle_beta   90.00
_cell.angle_gamma   90.00
#
_symmetry.space_group_name_H-M   'P 1'
#
loop_
_entity.id
_entity.type
_entity.pdbx_description
1 polymer ?
#
loop_
_entity_poly.entity_id
_entity_poly.type
_entity_poly.pdbx_seq_one_letter_code
_entity_poly.pdbx_strand_id
1 'polypeptide(L)'
;MTRLGLTLGPLLYLWEPAVWRDFYYRIADQANVDAVVLGEVVCSKRDHFHADAMDDVIARLQAAGKTVRLATLALVTLERERKATQRLARQAGLEIEIGELAAHVACQGRPHTVGPLVNVYNAATARVLARDGATSICLPPELP
;
A
#
# COMPACT_ATOMS: atom_id res chain seq x y z
N MET A 1 -14.60 -21.78 -9.48
CA MET A 1 -13.81 -20.57 -9.84
C MET A 1 -13.60 -19.78 -8.57
N THR A 2 -12.35 -19.48 -8.22
CA THR A 2 -12.03 -18.55 -7.12
C THR A 2 -12.60 -17.18 -7.48
N ARG A 3 -13.28 -16.52 -6.54
CA ARG A 3 -13.83 -15.17 -6.72
C ARG A 3 -12.71 -14.20 -7.09
N LEU A 4 -12.92 -13.36 -8.10
CA LEU A 4 -12.00 -12.26 -8.43
C LEU A 4 -11.99 -11.25 -7.27
N GLY A 5 -10.81 -10.96 -6.74
CA GLY A 5 -10.63 -9.95 -5.69
C GLY A 5 -10.42 -8.55 -6.28
N LEU A 6 -11.04 -7.54 -5.68
CA LEU A 6 -10.88 -6.13 -6.04
C LEU A 6 -10.12 -5.39 -4.94
N THR A 7 -9.02 -4.73 -5.31
CA THR A 7 -8.23 -3.89 -4.40
C THR A 7 -8.40 -2.42 -4.77
N LEU A 8 -8.70 -1.58 -3.79
CA LEU A 8 -8.66 -0.12 -3.92
C LEU A 8 -7.25 0.37 -3.56
N GLY A 9 -6.60 1.06 -4.51
CA GLY A 9 -5.29 1.67 -4.30
C GLY A 9 -5.31 2.92 -3.39
N PRO A 10 -4.14 3.44 -3.01
CA PRO A 10 -4.04 4.61 -2.15
C PRO A 10 -4.47 5.89 -2.89
N LEU A 11 -4.92 6.88 -2.12
CA LEU A 11 -5.30 8.18 -2.66
C LEU A 11 -4.07 8.96 -3.15
N LEU A 12 -4.08 9.41 -4.41
CA LEU A 12 -2.96 10.12 -5.02
C LEU A 12 -3.07 11.66 -4.92
N TYR A 13 -4.21 12.16 -4.48
CA TYR A 13 -4.51 13.58 -4.38
C TYR A 13 -4.47 14.05 -2.93
N LEU A 14 -3.99 15.27 -2.72
CA LEU A 14 -4.02 15.90 -1.41
C LEU A 14 -5.45 16.39 -1.12
N TRP A 15 -6.18 15.62 -0.31
CA TRP A 15 -7.52 15.99 0.16
C TRP A 15 -7.45 16.57 1.58
N GLU A 16 -8.44 17.38 1.92
CA GLU A 16 -8.63 17.81 3.30
C GLU A 16 -8.80 16.58 4.22
N PRO A 17 -8.24 16.59 5.44
CA PRO A 17 -8.24 15.42 6.32
C PRO A 17 -9.63 14.80 6.57
N ALA A 18 -10.65 15.64 6.77
CA ALA A 18 -12.02 15.17 6.98
C ALA A 18 -12.59 14.46 5.74
N VAL A 19 -12.34 15.01 4.54
CA VAL A 19 -12.78 14.42 3.27
C VAL A 19 -12.08 13.08 3.01
N TRP A 20 -10.78 13.01 3.30
CA TRP A 20 -10.00 11.77 3.22
C TRP A 20 -10.58 10.69 4.13
N ARG A 21 -10.82 11.01 5.41
CA ARG A 21 -11.39 10.09 6.40
C ARG A 21 -12.77 9.62 5.97
N ASP A 22 -13.66 10.55 5.63
CA ASP A 22 -15.05 10.23 5.31
C ASP A 22 -15.18 9.44 4.00
N PHE A 23 -14.23 9.61 3.07
CA PHE A 23 -14.10 8.74 1.91
C PHE A 23 -13.86 7.29 2.33
N TYR A 24 -12.85 7.02 3.16
CA TYR A 24 -12.57 5.64 3.57
C TYR A 24 -13.63 5.05 4.50
N TYR A 25 -14.33 5.87 5.28
CA TYR A 25 -15.52 5.41 6.01
C TYR A 25 -16.62 4.95 5.05
N ARG A 26 -16.90 5.71 3.99
CA ARG A 26 -17.84 5.29 2.95
C ARG A 26 -17.35 4.03 2.22
N ILE A 27 -16.04 3.90 1.96
CA ILE A 27 -15.48 2.66 1.39
C ILE A 27 -15.73 1.47 2.33
N ALA A 28 -15.47 1.62 3.63
CA ALA A 28 -15.73 0.58 4.63
C ALA A 28 -17.19 0.12 4.56
N ASP A 29 -18.12 1.07 4.57
CA ASP A 29 -19.54 0.78 4.75
C ASP A 29 -20.25 0.32 3.46
N GLN A 30 -19.79 0.73 2.29
CA GLN A 30 -20.60 0.64 1.05
C GLN A 30 -19.87 0.00 -0.14
N ALA A 31 -18.54 0.01 -0.18
CA ALA A 31 -17.82 -0.43 -1.37
C ALA A 31 -17.60 -1.95 -1.38
N ASN A 32 -17.89 -2.59 -2.52
CA ASN A 32 -17.59 -4.01 -2.77
C ASN A 32 -16.12 -4.20 -3.21
N VAL A 33 -15.20 -3.88 -2.31
CA VAL A 33 -13.75 -4.11 -2.44
C VAL A 33 -13.28 -5.03 -1.33
N ASP A 34 -12.38 -5.94 -1.66
CA ASP A 34 -11.84 -6.96 -0.75
C ASP A 34 -10.62 -6.42 0.03
N ALA A 35 -9.82 -5.57 -0.60
CA ALA A 35 -8.65 -4.94 0.02
C ALA A 35 -8.59 -3.43 -0.24
N VAL A 36 -7.98 -2.71 0.71
CA VAL A 36 -7.73 -1.26 0.63
C VAL A 36 -6.28 -0.99 0.98
N VAL A 37 -5.60 -0.24 0.12
CA VAL A 37 -4.24 0.22 0.34
C VAL A 37 -4.31 1.65 0.89
N LEU A 38 -3.74 1.85 2.08
CA LEU A 38 -3.68 3.13 2.78
C LEU A 38 -2.25 3.62 2.90
N GLY A 39 -2.09 4.92 3.12
CA GLY A 39 -0.79 5.57 3.28
C GLY A 39 -0.56 6.63 2.22
N GLU A 40 0.50 7.40 2.41
CA GLU A 40 0.92 8.46 1.50
C GLU A 40 2.05 7.94 0.62
N VAL A 41 1.80 7.91 -0.69
CA VAL A 41 2.74 7.36 -1.68
C VAL A 41 3.45 8.44 -2.51
N VAL A 42 2.92 9.67 -2.55
CA VAL A 42 3.37 10.74 -3.44
C VAL A 42 4.46 11.59 -2.78
N CYS A 43 4.23 12.08 -1.57
CA CYS A 43 5.19 12.97 -0.90
C CYS A 43 5.11 12.87 0.62
N SER A 44 6.24 12.54 1.26
CA SER A 44 6.39 12.42 2.72
C SER A 44 5.96 13.66 3.52
N LYS A 45 5.89 14.83 2.87
CA LYS A 45 5.41 16.06 3.51
C LYS A 45 3.90 16.02 3.77
N ARG A 46 3.15 15.10 3.16
CA ARG A 46 1.70 14.98 3.28
C ARG A 46 1.27 14.00 4.36
N ASP A 47 2.14 13.12 4.83
CA ASP A 47 1.84 12.08 5.83
C ASP A 47 1.05 12.62 7.05
N HIS A 48 1.44 13.80 7.53
CA HIS A 48 0.84 14.41 8.72
C HIS A 48 -0.64 14.82 8.55
N PHE A 49 -1.14 14.98 7.33
CA PHE A 49 -2.55 15.33 7.10
C PHE A 49 -3.52 14.20 7.44
N HIS A 50 -3.04 12.94 7.48
CA HIS A 50 -3.90 11.78 7.68
C HIS A 50 -3.54 10.98 8.94
N ALA A 51 -2.46 11.36 9.62
CA ALA A 51 -1.94 10.63 10.79
C ALA A 51 -3.00 10.48 11.90
N ASP A 52 -3.71 11.56 12.25
CA ASP A 52 -4.69 11.56 13.34
C ASP A 52 -5.91 10.65 13.06
N ALA A 53 -6.27 10.46 11.79
CA ALA A 53 -7.43 9.67 11.38
C ALA A 53 -7.07 8.24 10.92
N MET A 54 -5.77 7.93 10.80
CA MET A 54 -5.30 6.69 10.18
C MET A 54 -5.79 5.45 10.94
N ASP A 55 -5.61 5.43 12.26
CA ASP A 55 -5.96 4.27 13.09
C ASP A 55 -7.47 4.00 13.08
N ASP A 56 -8.29 5.06 13.16
CA ASP A 56 -9.76 4.95 13.08
C ASP A 56 -10.23 4.43 11.72
N VAL A 57 -9.58 4.88 10.63
CA VAL A 57 -9.87 4.40 9.27
C VAL A 57 -9.49 2.94 9.12
N ILE A 58 -8.30 2.54 9.58
CA ILE A 58 -7.84 1.14 9.56
C ILE A 58 -8.84 0.26 10.31
N ALA A 59 -9.18 0.64 11.56
CA ALA A 59 -10.08 -0.14 12.41
C ALA A 59 -11.46 -0.32 11.77
N ARG A 60 -12.02 0.74 11.18
CA ARG A 60 -13.34 0.68 10.51
C ARG A 60 -13.30 -0.21 9.26
N LEU A 61 -12.27 -0.11 8.44
CA LEU A 61 -12.10 -0.95 7.25
C LEU A 61 -11.98 -2.44 7.63
N GLN A 62 -11.20 -2.75 8.67
CA GLN A 62 -11.07 -4.11 9.18
C GLN A 62 -12.38 -4.63 9.78
N ALA A 63 -13.11 -3.79 10.53
CA ALA A 63 -14.43 -4.14 11.06
C ALA A 63 -15.46 -4.43 9.96
N ALA A 64 -15.31 -3.78 8.80
CA ALA A 64 -16.10 -4.06 7.59
C ALA A 64 -15.60 -5.29 6.80
N GLY A 65 -14.65 -6.04 7.33
CA GLY A 65 -14.12 -7.27 6.73
C GLY A 65 -13.14 -7.06 5.57
N LYS A 66 -12.55 -5.87 5.45
CA LYS A 66 -11.58 -5.55 4.39
C LYS A 66 -10.15 -5.83 4.82
N THR A 67 -9.35 -6.38 3.92
CA THR A 67 -7.90 -6.45 4.11
C THR A 67 -7.31 -5.05 3.96
N VAL A 68 -6.54 -4.60 4.95
CA VAL A 68 -5.87 -3.30 4.91
C VAL A 68 -4.38 -3.50 4.68
N ARG A 69 -3.84 -2.78 3.69
CA ARG A 69 -2.42 -2.73 3.37
C ARG A 69 -1.87 -1.33 3.61
N LEU A 70 -0.65 -1.22 4.10
CA LEU A 70 0.05 0.07 4.20
C LEU A 70 1.05 0.22 3.05
N ALA A 71 0.87 1.26 2.24
CA ALA A 71 1.76 1.58 1.16
C ALA A 71 3.00 2.35 1.64
N THR A 72 4.14 2.05 1.02
CA THR A 72 5.35 2.88 1.15
C THR A 72 5.39 3.96 0.07
N LEU A 73 6.25 4.96 0.26
CA LEU A 73 6.50 6.00 -0.74
C LEU A 73 6.88 5.42 -2.11
N ALA A 74 6.41 6.08 -3.17
CA ALA A 74 6.75 5.79 -4.56
C ALA A 74 8.21 6.18 -4.90
N LEU A 75 8.75 7.15 -4.17
CA LEU A 75 10.09 7.66 -4.39
C LEU A 75 10.69 8.14 -3.07
N VAL A 76 11.67 7.39 -2.57
CA VAL A 76 12.48 7.79 -1.41
C VAL A 76 13.70 8.57 -1.90
N THR A 77 13.81 9.83 -1.47
CA THR A 77 14.91 10.72 -1.88
C THR A 77 15.77 11.17 -0.71
N LEU A 78 15.22 11.16 0.51
CA LEU A 78 15.86 11.73 1.69
C LEU A 78 16.11 10.66 2.75
N GLU A 79 17.16 10.84 3.54
CA GLU A 79 17.53 9.89 4.60
C GLU A 79 16.39 9.66 5.60
N ARG A 80 15.61 10.71 5.93
CA ARG A 80 14.44 10.58 6.80
C ARG A 80 13.33 9.71 6.17
N GLU A 81 13.15 9.78 4.86
CA GLU A 81 12.16 9.00 4.11
C GLU A 81 12.59 7.54 4.08
N ARG A 82 13.88 7.27 3.85
CA ARG A 82 14.45 5.93 3.90
C ARG A 82 14.23 5.26 5.26
N LYS A 83 14.51 5.98 6.35
CA LYS A 83 14.27 5.49 7.72
C LYS A 83 12.78 5.24 7.99
N ALA A 84 11.90 6.12 7.50
CA ALA A 84 10.46 5.95 7.64
C ALA A 84 9.96 4.71 6.88
N THR A 85 10.37 4.54 5.62
CA THR A 85 10.08 3.36 4.80
C THR A 85 10.57 2.06 5.47
N GLN A 86 11.79 2.04 5.99
CA GLN A 86 12.31 0.88 6.71
C GLN A 86 11.53 0.55 7.98
N ARG A 87 11.13 1.57 8.74
CA ARG A 87 10.30 1.40 9.94
C ARG A 87 8.94 0.81 9.57
N LEU A 88 8.29 1.35 8.53
CA LEU A 88 7.01 0.87 8.04
C LEU A 88 7.10 -0.57 7.52
N ALA A 89 8.09 -0.89 6.68
CA ALA A 89 8.34 -2.23 6.16
C ALA A 89 8.54 -3.29 7.26
N ARG A 90 9.07 -2.86 8.41
CA ARG A 90 9.31 -3.74 9.55
C ARG A 90 8.14 -3.81 10.54
N GLN A 91 7.16 -2.92 10.41
CA GLN A 91 5.97 -2.90 11.26
C GLN A 91 5.23 -4.23 11.19
N ALA A 92 4.72 -4.69 12.33
CA ALA A 92 3.89 -5.88 12.42
C ALA A 92 2.40 -5.49 12.41
N GLY A 93 1.54 -6.44 12.02
CA GLY A 93 0.09 -6.33 12.16
C GLY A 93 -0.68 -5.97 10.90
N LEU A 94 -0.04 -5.37 9.90
CA LEU A 94 -0.65 -5.05 8.60
C LEU A 94 0.26 -5.49 7.45
N GLU A 95 -0.36 -5.87 6.33
CA GLU A 95 0.36 -6.18 5.10
C GLU A 95 0.96 -4.89 4.50
N ILE A 96 2.15 -4.99 3.93
CA ILE A 96 2.84 -3.84 3.32
C ILE A 96 2.74 -3.93 1.80
N GLU A 97 2.37 -2.83 1.17
CA GLU A 97 2.48 -2.65 -0.27
C GLU A 97 3.69 -1.77 -0.60
N ILE A 98 4.67 -2.34 -1.29
CA ILE A 98 5.86 -1.57 -1.68
C ILE A 98 5.54 -0.65 -2.85
N GLY A 99 5.92 0.61 -2.71
CA GLY A 99 5.88 1.62 -3.77
C GLY A 99 7.17 1.70 -4.59
N GLU A 100 8.30 1.22 -4.05
CA GLU A 100 9.62 1.21 -4.71
C GLU A 100 10.59 0.20 -4.06
N LEU A 101 11.76 -0.01 -4.69
CA LEU A 101 12.68 -1.10 -4.35
C LEU A 101 13.44 -0.93 -3.02
N ALA A 102 13.62 0.27 -2.48
CA ALA A 102 14.18 0.44 -1.14
C ALA A 102 13.27 -0.17 -0.07
N ALA A 103 11.95 -0.12 -0.27
CA ALA A 103 10.99 -0.82 0.58
C ALA A 103 11.07 -2.35 0.38
N HIS A 104 11.25 -2.81 -0.87
CA HIS A 104 11.46 -4.24 -1.16
C HIS A 104 12.62 -4.82 -0.34
N VAL A 105 13.78 -4.17 -0.37
CA VAL A 105 14.97 -4.60 0.39
C VAL A 105 14.66 -4.64 1.89
N ALA A 106 13.88 -3.69 2.41
CA ALA A 106 13.49 -3.68 3.82
C ALA A 106 12.49 -4.79 4.20
N CYS A 107 11.70 -5.27 3.24
CA CYS A 107 10.72 -6.35 3.39
C CYS A 107 11.27 -7.75 3.07
N GLN A 108 12.52 -7.89 2.63
CA GLN A 108 13.08 -9.19 2.22
C GLN A 108 12.88 -10.29 3.27
N GLY A 109 12.37 -11.43 2.82
CA GLY A 109 12.04 -12.57 3.67
C GLY A 109 10.72 -12.44 4.44
N ARG A 110 9.95 -11.36 4.22
CA ARG A 110 8.62 -11.15 4.79
C ARG A 110 7.58 -11.03 3.69
N PRO A 111 6.35 -11.55 3.91
CA PRO A 111 5.24 -11.33 2.98
C PRO A 111 4.97 -9.84 2.75
N HIS A 112 4.88 -9.44 1.48
CA HIS A 112 4.53 -8.09 1.06
C HIS A 112 3.90 -8.10 -0.34
N THR A 113 3.13 -7.07 -0.69
CA THR A 113 2.63 -6.86 -2.06
C THR A 113 3.49 -5.85 -2.81
N VAL A 114 3.54 -5.98 -4.13
CA VAL A 114 4.20 -5.04 -5.03
C VAL A 114 3.12 -4.23 -5.72
N GLY A 115 3.04 -2.93 -5.40
CA GLY A 115 2.05 -2.02 -5.93
C GLY A 115 2.33 -1.59 -7.37
N PRO A 116 1.39 -0.86 -8.01
CA PRO A 116 1.49 -0.45 -9.43
C PRO A 116 2.60 0.56 -9.71
N LEU A 117 3.24 1.09 -8.67
CA LEU A 117 4.34 2.05 -8.76
C LEU A 117 5.69 1.37 -9.03
N VAL A 118 5.77 0.04 -8.87
CA VAL A 118 6.94 -0.76 -9.23
C VAL A 118 6.72 -1.40 -10.60
N ASN A 119 7.53 -0.97 -11.56
CA ASN A 119 7.43 -1.43 -12.94
C ASN A 119 7.95 -2.86 -13.13
N VAL A 120 7.04 -3.84 -13.22
CA VAL A 120 7.38 -5.25 -13.45
C VAL A 120 6.96 -5.69 -14.86
N TYR A 121 7.86 -5.54 -15.83
CA TYR A 121 7.58 -5.82 -17.25
C TYR A 121 7.93 -7.23 -17.73
N ASN A 122 8.60 -8.03 -16.90
CA ASN A 122 9.09 -9.32 -17.35
C ASN A 122 9.09 -10.36 -16.23
N ALA A 123 9.06 -11.63 -16.63
CA ALA A 123 9.03 -12.76 -15.72
C ALA A 123 10.30 -12.87 -14.85
N ALA A 124 11.45 -12.40 -15.32
CA ALA A 124 12.68 -12.46 -14.53
C ALA A 124 12.60 -11.53 -13.30
N THR A 125 12.12 -10.29 -13.49
CA THR A 125 11.86 -9.35 -12.39
C THR A 125 10.80 -9.91 -11.43
N ALA A 126 9.70 -10.45 -11.95
CA ALA A 126 8.65 -11.04 -11.11
C ALA A 126 9.18 -12.19 -10.23
N ARG A 127 10.05 -13.06 -10.78
CA ARG A 127 10.67 -14.15 -10.02
C ARG A 127 11.61 -13.65 -8.91
N VAL A 128 12.35 -12.58 -9.16
CA VAL A 128 13.20 -11.96 -8.12
C VAL A 128 12.35 -11.47 -6.97
N LEU A 129 11.28 -10.72 -7.25
CA LEU A 129 10.38 -10.19 -6.22
C LEU A 129 9.71 -11.33 -5.44
N ALA A 130 9.22 -12.36 -6.13
CA ALA A 130 8.58 -13.53 -5.50
C ALA A 130 9.55 -14.31 -4.61
N ARG A 131 10.78 -14.56 -5.07
CA ARG A 131 11.83 -15.23 -4.28
C ARG A 131 12.13 -14.47 -2.98
N ASP A 132 12.06 -13.16 -3.03
CA ASP A 132 12.41 -12.28 -1.92
C ASP A 132 11.21 -12.00 -0.98
N GLY A 133 10.03 -12.60 -1.23
CA GLY A 133 8.89 -12.61 -0.33
C GLY A 133 7.61 -11.93 -0.86
N ALA A 134 7.61 -11.43 -2.10
CA ALA A 134 6.40 -10.84 -2.68
C ALA A 134 5.31 -11.90 -2.86
N THR A 135 4.12 -11.63 -2.31
CA THR A 135 2.94 -12.51 -2.38
C THR A 135 1.98 -12.13 -3.50
N SER A 136 2.05 -10.89 -3.97
CA SER A 136 1.24 -10.35 -5.06
C SER A 136 2.03 -9.27 -5.80
N ILE A 137 1.87 -9.22 -7.13
CA ILE A 137 2.49 -8.21 -7.98
C ILE A 137 1.41 -7.58 -8.86
N CYS A 138 1.22 -6.27 -8.71
CA CYS A 138 0.40 -5.50 -9.64
C CYS A 138 1.19 -5.27 -10.93
N LEU A 139 0.76 -5.89 -12.02
CA LEU A 139 1.40 -5.76 -13.31
C LEU A 139 1.04 -4.41 -13.97
N PRO A 140 1.96 -3.80 -14.72
CA PRO A 140 1.65 -2.61 -15.52
C PRO A 140 0.47 -2.87 -16.49
N PRO A 141 -0.49 -1.94 -16.62
CA PRO A 141 -1.70 -2.11 -17.44
C PRO A 141 -1.45 -2.28 -18.95
N GLU A 142 -0.25 -1.94 -19.42
CA GLU A 142 0.21 -2.10 -20.80
C GLU A 142 0.71 -3.52 -21.13
N LEU A 143 0.82 -4.40 -20.13
CA LEU A 143 1.13 -5.82 -20.39
C LEU A 143 -0.11 -6.56 -20.91
N PRO A 144 0.06 -7.50 -21.88
CA PRO A 144 -1.02 -8.24 -22.49
C PRO A 144 -1.69 -9.26 -21.57
#